data_AF-K6UL29-F1
#
_entry.id   AF-K6UL29-F1
#
_cell.length_a   1.000
_cell.length_b   1.000
_cell.length_c   1.000
_cell.angle_alpha   90.00
_cell.angle_beta   90.00
_cell.angle_gamma   90.00
#
_symmetry.space_group_name_H-M   'P 1'
#
loop_
_entity.id
_entity.type
_entity.pdbx_description
1 polymer ?
#
loop_
_entity_poly.entity_id
_entity_poly.type
_entity_poly.pdbx_seq_one_letter_code
_entity_poly.pdbx_strand_id
1 'polypeptide(L)'
;MVDDTKDSTVGDSSIGRTFESCSRTRSTAHSVSDIPPMGRSENREESSFNSLSLQLLPDVPTTQGEKPIKSRKMNTDMCKKGHTEGCVDSSKKPSNTVSNSTRFLKLLKEKNILRNILSFLKCSDLLELQKTCSMVYVLVSDFLDYICLHIFLKFKRAYEGYFTPFDCFYKYEVLYTDNPSFRLDCILLAKIEKRAVGHNNRFGYKYKYQFDANQSSYHVFYNFNVLKKNVARKIEIHKDISYNNGDDINVSHIISNDVCANDYICIPINLFNIIGTVNFHSITFMENKLSRHVTYSNGLDDQLWYEREEYKTLIKEDNLVTSECFLPYLKHVKTIYSGIDVTVMKSTYRAVQPGKLGRRSYALWGNHFIIESKPDPVFTFLKREGLQHDYIYHNFYLRVGDSIVFYLIRGGNHDV
;
A
#
# COMPACT_ATOMS: atom_id res chain seq x y z
N MET A 1 -59.92 17.17 -40.68
CA MET A 1 -60.30 18.21 -41.66
C MET A 1 -59.03 18.96 -42.02
N VAL A 2 -58.58 18.76 -43.27
CA VAL A 2 -57.76 19.66 -44.11
C VAL A 2 -56.36 20.03 -43.59
N ASP A 3 -55.25 19.98 -44.32
CA ASP A 3 -54.76 19.24 -45.50
C ASP A 3 -53.27 19.60 -45.63
N ASP A 4 -52.48 18.64 -46.07
CA ASP A 4 -51.43 18.71 -47.10
C ASP A 4 -50.25 19.71 -47.09
N THR A 5 -49.06 19.08 -46.98
CA THR A 5 -47.87 19.11 -47.88
C THR A 5 -47.29 20.43 -48.42
N LYS A 6 -45.95 20.55 -48.35
CA LYS A 6 -45.10 20.61 -49.56
C LYS A 6 -43.60 20.38 -49.30
N ASP A 7 -43.04 19.52 -50.15
CA ASP A 7 -41.64 19.22 -50.44
C ASP A 7 -40.80 20.42 -50.93
N SER A 8 -39.47 20.31 -50.79
CA SER A 8 -38.46 20.24 -51.89
C SER A 8 -37.07 20.68 -51.40
N THR A 9 -36.08 19.79 -51.27
CA THR A 9 -35.08 19.29 -52.26
C THR A 9 -33.99 20.26 -52.76
N VAL A 10 -32.75 19.87 -52.43
CA VAL A 10 -31.52 19.79 -53.27
C VAL A 10 -30.75 21.08 -53.61
N GLY A 11 -29.43 21.00 -53.37
CA GLY A 11 -28.43 21.90 -53.96
C GLY A 11 -26.99 21.53 -53.57
N ASP A 12 -26.42 20.53 -54.26
CA ASP A 12 -24.98 20.27 -54.31
C ASP A 12 -24.20 21.51 -54.80
N SER A 13 -22.98 21.73 -54.28
CA SER A 13 -21.83 22.02 -55.15
C SER A 13 -20.48 21.92 -54.42
N SER A 14 -19.63 21.14 -55.08
CA SER A 14 -18.22 20.85 -54.88
C SER A 14 -17.26 21.97 -55.32
N ILE A 15 -15.95 21.71 -55.11
CA ILE A 15 -14.73 22.32 -55.72
C ILE A 15 -14.06 23.35 -54.79
N GLY A 16 -12.76 23.32 -54.46
CA GLY A 16 -11.64 22.48 -54.87
C GLY A 16 -10.33 23.30 -54.90
N ARG A 17 -9.24 22.73 -54.34
CA ARG A 17 -7.79 23.05 -54.56
C ARG A 17 -7.33 24.46 -54.09
N THR A 18 -6.11 24.71 -53.59
CA THR A 18 -4.76 24.36 -54.07
C THR A 18 -3.73 24.78 -52.97
N PHE A 19 -2.87 23.88 -52.49
CA PHE A 19 -1.38 23.89 -52.54
C PHE A 19 -0.61 25.23 -52.57
N GLU A 20 0.31 25.41 -51.61
CA GLU A 20 1.76 25.80 -51.71
C GLU A 20 2.25 26.19 -50.29
N SER A 21 3.26 25.60 -49.64
CA SER A 21 4.67 25.28 -49.91
C SER A 21 5.68 26.37 -49.48
N CYS A 22 6.85 25.91 -49.01
CA CYS A 22 8.08 26.63 -48.60
C CYS A 22 8.13 27.16 -47.15
N SER A 23 9.22 27.01 -46.37
CA SER A 23 10.57 26.52 -46.66
C SER A 23 11.36 26.25 -45.36
N ARG A 24 12.30 25.29 -45.47
CA ARG A 24 13.37 24.93 -44.51
C ARG A 24 14.21 26.13 -44.03
N THR A 25 14.74 25.99 -42.82
CA THR A 25 16.16 26.26 -42.53
C THR A 25 16.70 25.33 -41.44
N ARG A 26 17.70 24.53 -41.82
CA ARG A 26 18.64 23.84 -40.91
C ARG A 26 19.66 24.88 -40.42
N SER A 27 20.08 24.79 -39.17
CA SER A 27 21.46 25.11 -38.80
C SER A 27 21.96 24.10 -37.76
N THR A 28 23.08 23.48 -38.10
CA THR A 28 23.95 22.66 -37.27
C THR A 28 25.14 23.53 -36.87
N ALA A 29 25.52 23.50 -35.59
CA ALA A 29 26.86 23.90 -35.16
C ALA A 29 27.32 22.99 -34.02
N HIS A 30 28.40 22.25 -34.28
CA HIS A 30 29.24 21.57 -33.32
C HIS A 30 30.27 22.55 -32.76
N SER A 31 30.62 22.44 -31.46
CA SER A 31 32.02 22.54 -31.02
C SER A 31 32.23 22.17 -29.54
N VAL A 32 33.03 21.11 -29.31
CA VAL A 32 34.25 21.05 -28.46
C VAL A 32 34.01 21.23 -26.93
N SER A 33 33.91 20.14 -26.16
CA SER A 33 34.99 19.41 -25.46
C SER A 33 35.79 20.23 -24.44
N ASP A 34 35.59 19.97 -23.15
CA ASP A 34 36.59 20.13 -22.10
C ASP A 34 36.31 19.16 -20.93
N ILE A 35 37.35 18.44 -20.53
CA ILE A 35 37.56 17.51 -19.40
C ILE A 35 39.01 17.80 -18.94
N PRO A 36 39.48 17.66 -17.67
CA PRO A 36 38.89 17.45 -16.33
C PRO A 36 39.47 18.49 -15.28
N PRO A 37 39.50 18.28 -13.93
CA PRO A 37 40.19 17.19 -13.21
C PRO A 37 39.35 16.46 -12.15
N MET A 38 39.87 15.29 -11.80
CA MET A 38 39.42 14.39 -10.75
C MET A 38 39.28 15.03 -9.36
N GLY A 39 38.20 14.65 -8.67
CA GLY A 39 38.09 14.74 -7.21
C GLY A 39 37.34 13.50 -6.72
N ARG A 40 38.09 12.53 -6.18
CA ARG A 40 37.57 11.35 -5.47
C ARG A 40 36.85 11.81 -4.19
N SER A 41 35.61 11.38 -4.00
CA SER A 41 35.14 10.97 -2.67
C SER A 41 34.15 9.81 -2.84
N GLU A 42 34.65 8.62 -2.55
CA GLU A 42 33.85 7.42 -2.36
C GLU A 42 32.92 7.63 -1.16
N ASN A 43 31.62 7.43 -1.37
CA ASN A 43 30.68 6.98 -0.35
C ASN A 43 29.60 6.17 -1.08
N ARG A 44 29.98 4.94 -1.46
CA ARG A 44 29.02 3.88 -1.77
C ARG A 44 28.53 3.36 -0.43
N GLU A 45 27.35 3.74 -0.02
CA GLU A 45 26.60 2.95 0.94
C GLU A 45 26.11 1.70 0.21
N GLU A 46 26.84 0.60 0.40
CA GLU A 46 26.42 -0.74 0.01
C GLU A 46 25.19 -1.12 0.86
N SER A 47 24.02 -1.19 0.24
CA SER A 47 22.83 -1.79 0.84
C SER A 47 23.03 -3.31 0.93
N SER A 48 23.53 -3.78 2.07
CA SER A 48 23.68 -5.21 2.35
C SER A 48 22.36 -5.82 2.84
N PHE A 49 21.45 -6.13 1.92
CA PHE A 49 20.37 -7.07 2.20
C PHE A 49 20.92 -8.50 2.11
N ASN A 50 21.38 -9.02 3.25
CA ASN A 50 21.72 -10.44 3.37
C ASN A 50 20.44 -11.27 3.26
N SER A 51 20.28 -11.99 2.14
CA SER A 51 19.23 -13.00 2.00
C SER A 51 19.57 -14.19 2.90
N LEU A 52 18.90 -14.32 4.04
CA LEU A 52 18.98 -15.51 4.87
C LEU A 52 18.14 -16.62 4.25
N SER A 53 18.78 -17.71 3.79
CA SER A 53 18.08 -18.91 3.37
C SER A 53 17.51 -19.64 4.59
N LEU A 54 16.22 -19.46 4.87
CA LEU A 54 15.53 -20.20 5.93
C LEU A 54 15.14 -21.60 5.44
N GLN A 55 15.78 -22.64 5.99
CA GLN A 55 15.35 -24.03 5.83
C GLN A 55 14.31 -24.39 6.89
N LEU A 56 13.18 -24.96 6.46
CA LEU A 56 12.16 -25.52 7.35
C LEU A 56 12.69 -26.81 7.98
N LEU A 57 12.66 -26.91 9.31
CA LEU A 57 12.85 -28.17 10.03
C LEU A 57 11.53 -28.98 10.03
N PRO A 58 11.58 -30.32 9.94
CA PRO A 58 10.40 -31.15 9.83
C PRO A 58 9.61 -31.24 11.15
N ASP A 59 8.28 -31.29 11.03
CA ASP A 59 7.35 -31.46 12.15
C ASP A 59 7.46 -32.87 12.76
N VAL A 60 7.54 -32.96 14.10
CA VAL A 60 7.47 -34.23 14.85
C VAL A 60 6.01 -34.52 15.22
N PRO A 61 5.47 -35.72 14.94
CA PRO A 61 4.12 -36.08 15.35
C PRO A 61 4.03 -36.45 16.85
N THR A 62 2.93 -36.05 17.47
CA THR A 62 2.60 -36.29 18.87
C THR A 62 2.13 -37.73 19.11
N THR A 63 2.77 -38.46 20.02
CA THR A 63 2.17 -39.68 20.63
C THR A 63 2.31 -39.67 22.15
N GLN A 64 1.27 -40.23 22.76
CA GLN A 64 0.87 -40.21 24.16
C GLN A 64 1.76 -41.02 25.10
N GLY A 65 1.68 -40.71 26.40
CA GLY A 65 1.63 -41.75 27.43
C GLY A 65 2.87 -41.93 28.31
N GLU A 66 2.69 -41.59 29.59
CA GLU A 66 3.26 -42.24 30.79
C GLU A 66 4.71 -41.92 31.25
N LYS A 67 4.76 -41.43 32.49
CA LYS A 67 5.83 -41.56 33.50
C LYS A 67 5.42 -42.73 34.43
N PRO A 68 6.29 -43.38 35.24
CA PRO A 68 7.17 -42.65 36.18
C PRO A 68 8.45 -43.38 36.72
N ILE A 69 9.14 -42.66 37.65
CA ILE A 69 9.88 -43.12 38.87
C ILE A 69 11.41 -42.95 38.93
N LYS A 70 11.77 -42.04 39.85
CA LYS A 70 12.90 -41.89 40.80
C LYS A 70 14.07 -42.90 40.78
N SER A 71 15.28 -42.36 40.98
CA SER A 71 16.11 -42.70 42.16
C SER A 71 17.16 -41.62 42.45
N ARG A 72 17.78 -41.73 43.62
CA ARG A 72 18.39 -40.72 44.50
C ARG A 72 19.81 -41.22 44.86
N LYS A 73 20.65 -40.32 45.41
CA LYS A 73 21.92 -40.52 46.15
C LYS A 73 23.20 -40.18 45.36
N MET A 74 24.30 -39.67 45.94
CA MET A 74 24.62 -39.06 47.25
C MET A 74 26.10 -38.60 47.17
N ASN A 75 26.44 -37.61 47.99
CA ASN A 75 27.72 -36.92 48.21
C ASN A 75 29.01 -37.76 48.24
N THR A 76 30.14 -37.12 47.93
CA THR A 76 31.30 -36.89 48.85
C THR A 76 32.35 -36.02 48.13
N ASP A 77 32.84 -34.93 48.71
CA ASP A 77 34.05 -34.95 49.55
C ASP A 77 34.49 -33.57 50.06
N MET A 78 35.23 -33.63 51.17
CA MET A 78 35.65 -32.55 52.07
C MET A 78 37.05 -32.01 51.74
N CYS A 79 37.29 -30.70 51.92
CA CYS A 79 38.60 -30.23 52.39
C CYS A 79 38.54 -28.90 53.17
N LYS A 80 39.55 -28.70 54.03
CA LYS A 80 39.53 -27.99 55.32
C LYS A 80 40.12 -26.56 55.30
N LYS A 81 39.57 -25.74 56.22
CA LYS A 81 40.14 -24.69 57.13
C LYS A 81 41.20 -23.67 56.67
N GLY A 82 40.93 -22.40 57.01
CA GLY A 82 41.93 -21.36 57.34
C GLY A 82 41.29 -19.99 57.65
N HIS A 83 41.47 -19.46 58.86
CA HIS A 83 40.91 -18.21 59.41
C HIS A 83 41.49 -16.92 58.80
N THR A 84 40.68 -15.86 58.60
CA THR A 84 40.91 -14.51 59.17
C THR A 84 39.69 -13.59 58.96
N GLU A 85 39.44 -12.74 59.94
CA GLU A 85 38.29 -11.83 60.05
C GLU A 85 38.43 -10.58 59.17
N GLY A 86 37.28 -10.01 58.81
CA GLY A 86 37.12 -8.56 58.62
C GLY A 86 37.13 -8.04 57.18
N CYS A 87 36.00 -8.13 56.48
CA CYS A 87 35.53 -7.01 55.65
C CYS A 87 34.03 -7.15 55.37
N VAL A 88 33.30 -6.05 55.52
CA VAL A 88 31.88 -5.94 55.20
C VAL A 88 31.71 -6.05 53.69
N ASP A 89 31.45 -7.26 53.19
CA ASP A 89 31.00 -7.46 51.81
C ASP A 89 29.50 -7.65 51.78
N SER A 90 28.84 -6.62 51.24
CA SER A 90 27.44 -6.59 50.92
C SER A 90 27.15 -7.56 49.78
N SER A 91 27.06 -8.86 50.10
CA SER A 91 26.56 -9.88 49.19
C SER A 91 25.05 -9.70 49.00
N LYS A 92 24.65 -8.71 48.20
CA LYS A 92 23.37 -8.80 47.50
C LYS A 92 23.51 -9.92 46.47
N LYS A 93 22.98 -11.09 46.83
CA LYS A 93 22.65 -12.18 45.89
C LYS A 93 22.05 -11.57 44.61
N PRO A 94 22.37 -12.08 43.41
CA PRO A 94 21.64 -11.75 42.20
C PRO A 94 20.24 -12.39 42.32
N SER A 95 19.34 -11.69 43.03
CA SER A 95 18.13 -12.26 43.57
C SER A 95 17.05 -12.34 42.49
N ASN A 96 16.80 -13.54 41.98
CA ASN A 96 15.57 -14.02 41.33
C ASN A 96 15.08 -13.34 40.04
N THR A 97 15.38 -12.07 39.77
CA THR A 97 14.90 -11.36 38.57
C THR A 97 15.54 -11.90 37.29
N VAL A 98 16.84 -12.18 37.32
CA VAL A 98 17.57 -12.75 36.17
C VAL A 98 17.04 -14.15 35.85
N SER A 99 16.91 -15.02 36.85
CA SER A 99 16.38 -16.39 36.70
C SER A 99 14.95 -16.42 36.14
N ASN A 100 14.06 -15.56 36.64
CA ASN A 100 12.67 -15.46 36.17
C ASN A 100 12.58 -14.87 34.76
N SER A 101 13.41 -13.87 34.42
CA SER A 101 13.47 -13.30 33.07
C SER A 101 13.92 -14.33 32.03
N THR A 102 14.94 -15.15 32.35
CA THR A 102 15.37 -16.26 31.49
C THR A 102 14.30 -17.33 31.35
N ARG A 103 13.50 -17.59 32.39
CA ARG A 103 12.41 -18.58 32.35
C ARG A 103 11.23 -18.11 31.49
N PHE A 104 10.86 -16.84 31.61
CA PHE A 104 9.83 -16.22 30.77
C PHE A 104 10.22 -16.19 29.29
N LEU A 105 11.45 -15.76 28.98
CA LEU A 105 11.95 -15.78 27.60
C LEU A 105 12.04 -17.20 27.04
N LYS A 106 12.38 -18.19 27.88
CA LYS A 106 12.39 -19.60 27.47
C LYS A 106 10.99 -20.14 27.15
N LEU A 107 9.96 -19.69 27.87
CA LEU A 107 8.56 -20.01 27.56
C LEU A 107 8.10 -19.34 26.25
N LEU A 108 8.47 -18.07 26.03
CA LEU A 108 8.13 -17.36 24.79
C LEU A 108 8.85 -17.91 23.56
N LYS A 109 9.97 -18.60 23.72
CA LYS A 109 10.63 -19.33 22.62
C LYS A 109 9.80 -20.50 22.10
N GLU A 110 8.87 -21.05 22.88
CA GLU A 110 8.00 -22.11 22.42
C GLU A 110 6.92 -21.55 21.49
N LYS A 111 7.00 -21.88 20.18
CA LYS A 111 6.09 -21.36 19.14
C LYS A 111 4.61 -21.50 19.50
N ASN A 112 4.21 -22.58 20.17
CA ASN A 112 2.82 -22.80 20.58
C ASN A 112 2.38 -21.85 21.70
N ILE A 113 3.26 -21.58 22.68
CA ILE A 113 2.99 -20.64 23.77
C ILE A 113 2.93 -19.23 23.19
N LEU A 114 3.90 -18.85 22.36
CA LEU A 114 3.91 -17.56 21.69
C LEU A 114 2.67 -17.37 20.83
N ARG A 115 2.30 -18.37 20.01
CA ARG A 115 1.05 -18.36 19.22
C ARG A 115 -0.18 -18.13 20.10
N ASN A 116 -0.27 -18.84 21.22
CA ASN A 116 -1.41 -18.69 22.13
C ASN A 116 -1.46 -17.29 22.72
N ILE A 117 -0.33 -16.77 23.22
CA ILE A 117 -0.24 -15.41 23.76
C ILE A 117 -0.64 -14.39 22.70
N LEU A 118 -0.04 -14.48 21.51
CA LEU A 118 -0.31 -13.58 20.40
C LEU A 118 -1.76 -13.65 19.91
N SER A 119 -2.42 -14.80 20.04
CA SER A 119 -3.84 -14.90 19.68
C SER A 119 -4.73 -14.03 20.57
N PHE A 120 -4.38 -13.87 21.85
CA PHE A 120 -5.15 -13.09 22.83
C PHE A 120 -4.82 -11.59 22.84
N LEU A 121 -3.69 -11.19 22.26
CA LEU A 121 -3.28 -9.79 22.26
C LEU A 121 -3.99 -9.03 21.14
N LYS A 122 -4.52 -7.86 21.47
CA LYS A 122 -4.91 -6.90 20.43
C LYS A 122 -3.64 -6.39 19.73
N CYS A 123 -3.78 -5.85 18.52
CA CYS A 123 -2.65 -5.31 17.78
C CYS A 123 -1.92 -4.18 18.53
N SER A 124 -2.63 -3.37 19.32
CA SER A 124 -2.02 -2.41 20.26
C SER A 124 -1.15 -3.09 21.32
N ASP A 125 -1.68 -4.15 21.94
CA ASP A 125 -1.00 -4.88 23.02
C ASP A 125 0.23 -5.62 22.48
N LEU A 126 0.16 -6.09 21.24
CA LEU A 126 1.27 -6.69 20.51
C LEU A 126 2.41 -5.69 20.29
N LEU A 127 2.06 -4.47 19.86
CA LEU A 127 3.02 -3.39 19.64
C LEU A 127 3.69 -2.97 20.96
N GLU A 128 2.92 -2.88 22.05
CA GLU A 128 3.46 -2.61 23.38
C GLU A 128 4.32 -3.76 23.91
N LEU A 129 3.92 -5.02 23.68
CA LEU A 129 4.72 -6.19 24.03
C LEU A 129 6.08 -6.17 23.33
N GLN A 130 6.12 -5.85 22.03
CA GLN A 130 7.36 -5.71 21.26
C GLN A 130 8.29 -4.61 21.83
N LYS A 131 7.74 -3.54 22.41
CA LYS A 131 8.52 -2.45 23.02
C LYS A 131 9.14 -2.82 24.37
N THR A 132 8.70 -3.91 25.02
CA THR A 132 9.16 -4.26 26.38
C THR A 132 10.65 -4.56 26.45
N CYS A 133 11.17 -5.40 25.55
CA CYS A 133 12.61 -5.65 25.42
C CYS A 133 12.97 -6.24 24.05
N SER A 134 14.24 -6.10 23.66
CA SER A 134 14.75 -6.57 22.36
C SER A 134 14.55 -8.07 22.12
N MET A 135 14.66 -8.89 23.17
CA MET A 135 14.44 -10.34 23.03
C MET A 135 12.98 -10.68 22.71
N VAL A 136 12.03 -10.00 23.34
CA VAL A 136 10.60 -10.17 23.04
C VAL A 136 10.28 -9.68 21.64
N TYR A 137 10.85 -8.53 21.25
CA TYR A 137 10.74 -8.01 19.89
C TYR A 137 11.15 -9.04 18.84
N VAL A 138 12.33 -9.64 18.99
CA VAL A 138 12.85 -10.66 18.05
C VAL A 138 11.93 -11.87 18.01
N LEU A 139 11.52 -12.42 19.16
CA LEU A 139 10.65 -13.60 19.20
C LEU A 139 9.30 -13.37 18.51
N VAL A 140 8.67 -12.22 18.75
CA VAL A 140 7.41 -11.85 18.09
C VAL A 140 7.62 -11.67 16.59
N SER A 141 8.69 -10.98 16.19
CA SER A 141 9.00 -10.71 14.78
C SER A 141 9.26 -12.02 14.01
N ASP A 142 10.08 -12.92 14.56
CA ASP A 142 10.34 -14.25 13.99
C ASP A 142 9.04 -15.05 13.77
N PHE A 143 8.08 -14.91 14.69
CA PHE A 143 6.78 -15.57 14.56
C PHE A 143 5.88 -14.93 13.51
N LEU A 144 5.88 -13.61 13.40
CA LEU A 144 5.16 -12.90 12.33
C LEU A 144 5.76 -13.22 10.96
N ASP A 145 7.08 -13.31 10.85
CA ASP A 145 7.78 -13.73 9.63
C ASP A 145 7.43 -15.18 9.26
N TYR A 146 7.35 -16.07 10.24
CA TYR A 146 6.84 -17.43 10.02
C TYR A 146 5.41 -17.42 9.45
N ILE A 147 4.50 -16.60 9.98
CA ILE A 147 3.15 -16.46 9.43
C ILE A 147 3.18 -15.95 7.99
N CYS A 148 3.96 -14.88 7.73
CA CYS A 148 4.10 -14.29 6.41
C CYS A 148 4.63 -15.32 5.40
N LEU A 149 5.64 -16.12 5.77
CA LEU A 149 6.19 -17.17 4.93
C LEU A 149 5.15 -18.25 4.59
N HIS A 150 4.32 -18.65 5.56
CA HIS A 150 3.22 -19.58 5.30
C HIS A 150 2.21 -19.04 4.29
N ILE A 151 1.86 -17.76 4.40
CA ILE A 151 0.95 -17.09 3.47
C ILE A 151 1.60 -16.96 2.09
N PHE A 152 2.88 -16.58 2.04
CA PHE A 152 3.68 -16.48 0.82
C PHE A 152 3.68 -17.79 0.04
N LEU A 153 3.95 -18.92 0.71
CA LEU A 153 3.98 -20.24 0.07
C LEU A 153 2.61 -20.65 -0.46
N LYS A 154 1.52 -20.35 0.26
CA LYS A 154 0.15 -20.56 -0.22
C LYS A 154 -0.16 -19.70 -1.44
N PHE A 155 0.24 -18.43 -1.43
CA PHE A 155 0.04 -17.51 -2.55
C PHE A 155 0.78 -17.99 -3.80
N LYS A 156 2.06 -18.36 -3.65
CA LYS A 156 2.89 -18.89 -4.74
C LYS A 156 2.24 -20.07 -5.45
N ARG A 157 1.66 -21.00 -4.70
CA ARG A 157 0.97 -22.18 -5.24
C ARG A 157 -0.35 -21.82 -5.92
N ALA A 158 -1.11 -20.89 -5.34
CA ALA A 158 -2.44 -20.54 -5.84
C ALA A 158 -2.41 -19.74 -7.16
N TYR A 159 -1.37 -18.93 -7.37
CA TYR A 159 -1.31 -17.98 -8.48
C TYR A 159 -0.12 -18.20 -9.43
N GLU A 160 0.40 -19.42 -9.45
CA GLU A 160 1.47 -19.81 -10.37
C GLU A 160 1.10 -19.46 -11.82
N GLY A 161 2.02 -18.76 -12.50
CA GLY A 161 1.83 -18.30 -13.86
C GLY A 161 1.03 -17.00 -14.02
N TYR A 162 0.37 -16.49 -12.98
CA TYR A 162 -0.24 -15.15 -12.95
C TYR A 162 0.64 -14.15 -12.21
N PHE A 163 1.14 -14.54 -11.04
CA PHE A 163 1.96 -13.69 -10.18
C PHE A 163 3.10 -14.51 -9.57
N THR A 164 4.31 -13.95 -9.57
CA THR A 164 5.47 -14.57 -8.93
C THR A 164 5.82 -13.77 -7.68
N PRO A 165 5.49 -14.27 -6.47
CA PRO A 165 5.86 -13.59 -5.24
C PRO A 165 7.38 -13.67 -5.04
N PHE A 166 7.98 -12.58 -4.56
CA PHE A 166 9.43 -12.51 -4.34
C PHE A 166 9.82 -12.06 -2.94
N ASP A 167 8.92 -11.38 -2.22
CA ASP A 167 9.17 -10.94 -0.85
C ASP A 167 7.85 -10.78 -0.07
N CYS A 168 7.92 -10.73 1.25
CA CYS A 168 6.80 -10.42 2.12
C CYS A 168 7.26 -9.85 3.46
N PHE A 169 6.48 -8.94 4.03
CA PHE A 169 6.73 -8.38 5.36
C PHE A 169 5.41 -8.08 6.07
N TYR A 170 5.43 -7.92 7.39
CA TYR A 170 4.25 -7.46 8.12
C TYR A 170 4.27 -5.93 8.30
N LYS A 171 3.09 -5.30 8.23
CA LYS A 171 2.91 -3.85 8.42
C LYS A 171 1.80 -3.58 9.41
N TYR A 172 2.09 -2.73 10.39
CA TYR A 172 1.09 -2.12 11.27
C TYR A 172 0.53 -0.87 10.57
N GLU A 173 -0.79 -0.76 10.49
CA GLU A 173 -1.48 0.42 9.96
C GLU A 173 -2.48 0.93 11.01
N VAL A 174 -2.53 2.25 11.18
CA VAL A 174 -3.56 2.89 12.01
C VAL A 174 -4.84 3.03 11.19
N LEU A 175 -5.93 2.48 11.71
CA LEU A 175 -7.27 2.67 11.17
C LEU A 175 -7.87 3.93 11.79
N TYR A 176 -8.21 4.89 10.94
CA TYR A 176 -8.89 6.11 11.35
C TYR A 176 -10.39 5.82 11.32
N THR A 177 -10.91 5.56 12.52
CA THR A 177 -12.33 5.46 12.85
C THR A 177 -12.53 6.27 14.13
N ASP A 178 -13.76 6.61 14.50
CA ASP A 178 -14.06 7.40 15.71
C ASP A 178 -13.35 6.87 16.96
N ASN A 179 -13.17 5.54 17.02
CA ASN A 179 -12.25 4.87 17.92
C ASN A 179 -11.02 4.39 17.14
N PRO A 180 -9.85 5.06 17.24
CA PRO A 180 -8.67 4.67 16.49
C PRO A 180 -8.25 3.24 16.84
N SER A 181 -8.05 2.42 15.82
CA SER A 181 -7.69 1.01 15.95
C SER A 181 -6.45 0.70 15.12
N PHE A 182 -5.86 -0.47 15.34
CA PHE A 182 -4.69 -0.91 14.60
C PHE A 182 -5.04 -2.13 13.76
N ARG A 183 -4.51 -2.17 12.55
CA ARG A 183 -4.53 -3.33 11.65
C ARG A 183 -3.11 -3.86 11.51
N LEU A 184 -2.99 -5.17 11.45
CA LEU A 184 -1.75 -5.86 11.10
C LEU A 184 -2.00 -6.67 9.84
N ASP A 185 -1.20 -6.42 8.82
CA ASP A 185 -1.29 -7.12 7.54
C ASP A 185 0.06 -7.75 7.17
N CYS A 186 0.02 -8.91 6.53
CA CYS A 186 1.13 -9.42 5.74
C CYS A 186 1.05 -8.76 4.36
N ILE A 187 2.04 -7.97 3.99
CA ILE A 187 2.17 -7.37 2.66
C ILE A 187 3.01 -8.32 1.80
N LEU A 188 2.38 -8.97 0.83
CA LEU A 188 3.08 -9.78 -0.17
C LEU A 188 3.51 -8.91 -1.35
N LEU A 189 4.75 -9.06 -1.79
CA LEU A 189 5.27 -8.41 -2.99
C LEU A 189 5.37 -9.43 -4.13
N ALA A 190 4.76 -9.13 -5.26
CA ALA A 190 4.76 -10.02 -6.41
C ALA A 190 5.02 -9.30 -7.74
N LYS A 191 5.68 -10.04 -8.64
CA LYS A 191 5.84 -9.70 -10.06
C LYS A 191 4.62 -10.18 -10.83
N ILE A 192 4.29 -9.45 -11.88
CA ILE A 192 3.20 -9.81 -12.78
C ILE A 192 3.73 -10.71 -13.90
N GLU A 193 3.07 -11.85 -14.10
CA GLU A 193 3.42 -12.79 -15.16
C GLU A 193 2.57 -12.56 -16.42
N LYS A 194 3.06 -13.09 -17.55
CA LYS A 194 2.47 -12.86 -18.87
C LYS A 194 0.97 -13.20 -18.96
N ARG A 195 0.48 -14.21 -18.21
CA ARG A 195 -0.93 -14.62 -18.26
C ARG A 195 -1.88 -13.57 -17.69
N ALA A 196 -1.41 -12.70 -16.79
CA ALA A 196 -2.24 -11.65 -16.20
C ALA A 196 -2.36 -10.42 -17.12
N VAL A 197 -1.41 -10.24 -18.05
CA VAL A 197 -1.27 -9.02 -18.88
C VAL A 197 -2.39 -8.89 -19.91
N GLY A 198 -2.96 -7.69 -20.03
CA GLY A 198 -4.04 -7.38 -20.95
C GLY A 198 -5.44 -7.71 -20.43
N HIS A 199 -5.53 -8.14 -19.18
CA HIS A 199 -6.77 -8.55 -18.54
C HIS A 199 -7.05 -7.73 -17.28
N ASN A 200 -8.34 -7.67 -16.93
CA ASN A 200 -8.73 -7.39 -15.57
C ASN A 200 -8.54 -8.67 -14.73
N ASN A 201 -7.84 -8.53 -13.61
CA ASN A 201 -7.52 -9.62 -12.68
C ASN A 201 -8.32 -9.41 -11.41
N ARG A 202 -9.16 -10.39 -11.07
CA ARG A 202 -9.88 -10.42 -9.80
C ARG A 202 -9.57 -11.69 -9.03
N PHE A 203 -8.85 -11.56 -7.94
CA PHE A 203 -8.54 -12.66 -7.04
C PHE A 203 -8.85 -12.30 -5.59
N GLY A 204 -8.74 -13.27 -4.69
CA GLY A 204 -8.95 -12.98 -3.28
C GLY A 204 -8.53 -14.11 -2.36
N TYR A 205 -8.81 -13.95 -1.08
CA TYR A 205 -8.63 -15.00 -0.09
C TYR A 205 -9.82 -15.04 0.87
N LYS A 206 -10.04 -16.22 1.44
CA LYS A 206 -10.98 -16.42 2.53
C LYS A 206 -10.26 -16.83 3.80
N TYR A 207 -10.81 -16.47 4.94
CA TYR A 207 -10.22 -16.73 6.25
C TYR A 207 -11.30 -16.77 7.34
N LYS A 208 -10.91 -17.23 8.54
CA LYS A 208 -11.72 -17.23 9.76
C LYS A 208 -10.98 -16.48 10.87
N TYR A 209 -11.71 -15.89 11.81
CA TYR A 209 -11.11 -15.38 13.04
C TYR A 209 -10.91 -16.51 14.05
N GLN A 210 -9.90 -16.37 14.90
CA GLN A 210 -9.50 -17.42 15.84
C GLN A 210 -10.53 -17.66 16.96
N PHE A 211 -11.29 -16.63 17.34
CA PHE A 211 -12.29 -16.68 18.41
C PHE A 211 -13.69 -16.28 17.94
N ASP A 212 -13.99 -16.45 16.66
CA ASP A 212 -15.36 -16.26 16.16
C ASP A 212 -16.22 -17.48 16.53
N ALA A 213 -17.19 -17.27 17.42
CA ALA A 213 -18.13 -18.30 17.87
C ALA A 213 -18.93 -18.91 16.70
N ASN A 214 -19.21 -18.11 15.67
CA ASN A 214 -20.00 -18.53 14.51
C ASN A 214 -19.16 -19.27 13.46
N GLN A 215 -17.83 -19.31 13.64
CA GLN A 215 -16.86 -19.88 12.69
C GLN A 215 -17.07 -19.41 11.23
N SER A 216 -17.49 -18.16 11.07
CA SER A 216 -17.86 -17.57 9.80
C SER A 216 -16.64 -17.49 8.87
N SER A 217 -16.89 -17.65 7.57
CA SER A 217 -15.87 -17.44 6.54
C SER A 217 -15.97 -16.01 6.03
N TYR A 218 -14.87 -15.27 6.11
CA TYR A 218 -14.74 -13.91 5.61
C TYR A 218 -14.01 -13.94 4.27
N HIS A 219 -14.36 -13.02 3.37
CA HIS A 219 -13.83 -12.96 2.02
C HIS A 219 -13.27 -11.57 1.74
N VAL A 220 -12.08 -11.54 1.13
CA VAL A 220 -11.44 -10.31 0.66
C VAL A 220 -11.06 -10.50 -0.79
N PHE A 221 -11.36 -9.50 -1.62
CA PHE A 221 -11.08 -9.51 -3.05
C PHE A 221 -10.24 -8.30 -3.45
N TYR A 222 -9.46 -8.47 -4.51
CA TYR A 222 -8.70 -7.44 -5.21
C TYR A 222 -9.17 -7.44 -6.65
N ASN A 223 -9.34 -6.26 -7.23
CA ASN A 223 -9.76 -6.11 -8.62
C ASN A 223 -8.95 -4.99 -9.29
N PHE A 224 -8.20 -5.34 -10.33
CA PHE A 224 -7.29 -4.40 -11.01
C PHE A 224 -7.00 -4.84 -12.44
N ASN A 225 -6.72 -3.89 -13.33
CA ASN A 225 -6.31 -4.15 -14.69
C ASN A 225 -4.79 -4.24 -14.78
N VAL A 226 -4.30 -5.19 -15.59
CA VAL A 226 -2.88 -5.26 -15.96
C VAL A 226 -2.71 -4.80 -17.39
N LEU A 227 -2.10 -3.63 -17.55
CA LEU A 227 -1.76 -3.02 -18.83
C LEU A 227 -0.45 -3.57 -19.38
N LYS A 228 -0.18 -3.28 -20.65
CA LYS A 228 1.14 -3.54 -21.27
C LYS A 228 2.23 -2.74 -20.55
N LYS A 229 3.48 -3.19 -20.73
CA LYS A 229 4.66 -2.57 -20.12
C LYS A 229 4.73 -1.06 -20.40
N ASN A 230 5.00 -0.26 -19.36
CA ASN A 230 5.23 1.19 -19.45
C ASN A 230 4.10 2.01 -20.13
N VAL A 231 2.87 1.50 -20.10
CA VAL A 231 1.71 2.28 -20.51
C VAL A 231 1.45 3.37 -19.48
N ALA A 232 1.13 4.58 -19.95
CA ALA A 232 0.75 5.68 -19.07
C ALA A 232 -0.58 5.35 -18.37
N ARG A 233 -0.59 5.46 -17.05
CA ARG A 233 -1.76 5.19 -16.21
C ARG A 233 -2.51 6.48 -15.92
N LYS A 234 -3.81 6.37 -15.62
CA LYS A 234 -4.63 7.44 -15.06
C LYS A 234 -4.91 7.09 -13.61
N ILE A 235 -4.61 8.02 -12.70
CA ILE A 235 -4.94 7.90 -11.28
C ILE A 235 -5.93 8.99 -10.94
N GLU A 236 -7.03 8.61 -10.32
CA GLU A 236 -8.07 9.56 -9.91
C GLU A 236 -7.97 9.79 -8.40
N ILE A 237 -8.05 11.04 -8.00
CA ILE A 237 -7.98 11.45 -6.60
C ILE A 237 -9.22 12.28 -6.32
N HIS A 238 -10.00 11.86 -5.34
CA HIS A 238 -11.20 12.56 -4.91
C HIS A 238 -10.99 13.11 -3.51
N LYS A 239 -11.29 14.38 -3.32
CA LYS A 239 -11.28 15.02 -2.01
C LYS A 239 -12.56 15.82 -1.84
N ASP A 240 -13.25 15.59 -0.74
CA ASP A 240 -14.35 16.43 -0.32
C ASP A 240 -13.87 17.34 0.81
N ILE A 241 -14.14 18.64 0.68
CA ILE A 241 -13.85 19.67 1.69
C ILE A 241 -15.11 20.45 2.08
N SER A 242 -16.28 19.94 1.71
CA SER A 242 -17.57 20.50 2.12
C SER A 242 -17.72 20.44 3.64
N TYR A 243 -18.52 21.34 4.23
CA TYR A 243 -18.66 21.44 5.69
C TYR A 243 -18.97 20.08 6.36
N ASN A 244 -18.12 19.73 7.34
CA ASN A 244 -18.05 18.51 8.14
C ASN A 244 -19.41 17.95 8.61
N ASN A 245 -19.70 16.71 8.26
CA ASN A 245 -20.09 15.76 9.30
C ASN A 245 -18.78 15.30 9.96
N GLY A 246 -18.73 15.29 11.30
CA GLY A 246 -17.50 15.12 12.11
C GLY A 246 -16.72 13.82 11.93
N ASP A 247 -17.10 12.98 10.96
CA ASP A 247 -16.57 11.64 10.71
C ASP A 247 -15.69 11.58 9.44
N ASP A 248 -15.70 12.62 8.60
CA ASP A 248 -14.95 12.63 7.34
C ASP A 248 -13.48 13.00 7.57
N ILE A 249 -12.64 11.97 7.55
CA ILE A 249 -11.19 12.11 7.52
C ILE A 249 -10.84 12.99 6.31
N ASN A 250 -10.07 14.05 6.52
CA ASN A 250 -9.60 14.97 5.48
C ASN A 250 -8.52 14.33 4.57
N VAL A 251 -8.77 13.09 4.12
CA VAL A 251 -7.90 12.22 3.35
C VAL A 251 -8.56 11.96 2.01
N SER A 252 -7.79 12.09 0.94
CA SER A 252 -8.32 11.84 -0.39
C SER A 252 -8.58 10.35 -0.64
N HIS A 253 -9.68 10.07 -1.32
CA HIS A 253 -9.95 8.77 -1.90
C HIS A 253 -9.18 8.65 -3.23
N ILE A 254 -8.18 7.77 -3.26
CA ILE A 254 -7.37 7.52 -4.45
C ILE A 254 -7.85 6.24 -5.15
N ILE A 255 -8.14 6.36 -6.44
CA ILE A 255 -8.57 5.27 -7.32
C ILE A 255 -7.44 5.01 -8.31
N SER A 256 -6.80 3.85 -8.16
CA SER A 256 -5.67 3.40 -8.98
C SER A 256 -5.79 1.91 -9.24
N ASN A 257 -6.66 1.53 -10.18
CA ASN A 257 -6.94 0.13 -10.49
C ASN A 257 -6.06 -0.41 -11.62
N ASP A 258 -5.17 0.40 -12.19
CA ASP A 258 -4.32 0.00 -13.31
C ASP A 258 -2.87 -0.20 -12.86
N VAL A 259 -2.30 -1.35 -13.21
CA VAL A 259 -0.87 -1.67 -13.07
C VAL A 259 -0.31 -2.06 -14.42
N CYS A 260 0.98 -1.89 -14.65
CA CYS A 260 1.64 -2.37 -15.88
C CYS A 260 2.37 -3.69 -15.64
N ALA A 261 2.55 -4.47 -16.71
CA ALA A 261 3.22 -5.77 -16.67
C ALA A 261 4.62 -5.80 -16.02
N ASN A 262 5.34 -4.68 -15.97
CA ASN A 262 6.64 -4.59 -15.31
C ASN A 262 6.59 -4.07 -13.87
N ASP A 263 5.42 -3.65 -13.39
CA ASP A 263 5.25 -3.13 -12.04
C ASP A 263 5.27 -4.27 -11.02
N TYR A 264 5.45 -3.90 -9.75
CA TYR A 264 5.27 -4.80 -8.62
C TYR A 264 3.95 -4.51 -7.94
N ILE A 265 3.22 -5.56 -7.57
CA ILE A 265 1.99 -5.43 -6.78
C ILE A 265 2.28 -5.73 -5.31
N CYS A 266 1.76 -4.89 -4.42
CA CYS A 266 1.77 -5.10 -2.99
C CYS A 266 0.37 -5.56 -2.56
N ILE A 267 0.28 -6.76 -2.00
CA ILE A 267 -1.00 -7.42 -1.71
C ILE A 267 -1.12 -7.55 -0.20
N PRO A 268 -2.00 -6.75 0.43
CA PRO A 268 -2.21 -6.82 1.87
C PRO A 268 -3.03 -8.05 2.24
N ILE A 269 -2.65 -8.77 3.29
CA ILE A 269 -3.39 -9.94 3.79
C ILE A 269 -3.60 -9.76 5.30
N ASN A 270 -4.86 -9.67 5.72
CA ASN A 270 -5.23 -9.47 7.12
C ASN A 270 -4.60 -10.54 8.03
N LEU A 271 -3.89 -10.09 9.06
CA LEU A 271 -3.48 -10.90 10.22
C LEU A 271 -4.26 -10.49 11.48
N PHE A 272 -4.54 -9.21 11.62
CA PHE A 272 -5.37 -8.65 12.68
C PHE A 272 -6.11 -7.42 12.18
N ASN A 273 -7.36 -7.24 12.58
CA ASN A 273 -8.12 -6.00 12.38
C ASN A 273 -9.09 -5.76 13.55
N ILE A 274 -9.99 -4.78 13.42
CA ILE A 274 -10.96 -4.42 14.46
C ILE A 274 -11.88 -5.59 14.90
N ILE A 275 -12.13 -6.57 14.02
CA ILE A 275 -12.95 -7.74 14.35
C ILE A 275 -12.13 -8.73 15.20
N GLY A 276 -10.84 -8.87 14.90
CA GLY A 276 -9.90 -9.61 15.75
C GLY A 276 -8.76 -10.28 14.99
N THR A 277 -8.15 -11.26 15.64
CA THR A 277 -7.02 -12.02 15.13
C THR A 277 -7.45 -13.07 14.11
N VAL A 278 -6.85 -13.03 12.93
CA VAL A 278 -7.10 -14.00 11.86
C VAL A 278 -6.39 -15.32 12.18
N ASN A 279 -7.11 -16.43 12.06
CA ASN A 279 -6.48 -17.74 12.08
C ASN A 279 -5.74 -17.93 10.74
N PHE A 280 -4.43 -17.67 10.71
CA PHE A 280 -3.63 -17.71 9.47
C PHE A 280 -3.61 -19.10 8.79
N HIS A 281 -3.85 -20.19 9.52
CA HIS A 281 -3.97 -21.52 8.93
C HIS A 281 -5.22 -21.63 8.04
N SER A 282 -6.29 -20.91 8.38
CA SER A 282 -7.56 -20.89 7.62
C SER A 282 -7.48 -20.09 6.32
N ILE A 283 -6.43 -19.27 6.14
CA ILE A 283 -6.26 -18.46 4.93
C ILE A 283 -6.14 -19.39 3.72
N THR A 284 -7.05 -19.24 2.78
CA THR A 284 -7.06 -19.98 1.51
C THR A 284 -7.34 -19.03 0.37
N PHE A 285 -6.48 -19.08 -0.66
CA PHE A 285 -6.61 -18.24 -1.83
C PHE A 285 -7.66 -18.79 -2.78
N MET A 286 -8.42 -17.88 -3.38
CA MET A 286 -9.42 -18.18 -4.40
C MET A 286 -8.77 -18.08 -5.78
N GLU A 287 -9.37 -18.70 -6.79
CA GLU A 287 -8.86 -18.63 -8.15
C GLU A 287 -8.83 -17.19 -8.68
N ASN A 288 -7.81 -16.85 -9.47
CA ASN A 288 -7.75 -15.58 -10.19
C ASN A 288 -8.71 -15.62 -11.40
N LYS A 289 -9.72 -14.77 -11.38
CA LYS A 289 -10.66 -14.60 -12.50
C LYS A 289 -10.11 -13.55 -13.45
N LEU A 290 -9.81 -13.98 -14.67
CA LEU A 290 -9.49 -13.07 -15.76
C LEU A 290 -10.77 -12.61 -16.45
N SER A 291 -10.89 -11.30 -16.66
CA SER A 291 -11.96 -10.73 -17.47
C SER A 291 -11.41 -9.69 -18.44
N ARG A 292 -12.28 -9.15 -19.31
CA ARG A 292 -11.89 -8.05 -20.20
C ARG A 292 -11.54 -6.83 -19.36
N HIS A 293 -10.68 -5.97 -19.93
CA HIS A 293 -10.33 -4.70 -19.30
C HIS A 293 -11.58 -3.97 -18.80
N VAL A 294 -11.58 -3.59 -17.53
CA VAL A 294 -12.70 -2.88 -16.90
C VAL A 294 -12.36 -1.40 -16.86
N THR A 295 -13.13 -0.60 -17.57
CA THR A 295 -13.09 0.86 -17.42
C THR A 295 -14.05 1.25 -16.31
N TYR A 296 -13.52 1.86 -15.26
CA TYR A 296 -14.33 2.36 -14.16
C TYR A 296 -14.91 3.72 -14.58
N SER A 297 -16.25 3.82 -14.61
CA SER A 297 -16.94 5.09 -14.81
C SER A 297 -16.97 5.86 -13.50
N ASN A 298 -16.37 7.04 -13.50
CA ASN A 298 -16.49 7.98 -12.39
C ASN A 298 -17.80 8.76 -12.56
N GLY A 299 -18.72 8.68 -11.60
CA GLY A 299 -20.01 9.39 -11.68
C GLY A 299 -19.89 10.92 -11.74
N LEU A 300 -18.73 11.50 -11.39
CA LEU A 300 -18.48 12.92 -11.58
C LEU A 300 -18.19 13.27 -13.05
N ASP A 301 -17.73 12.32 -13.87
CA ASP A 301 -17.37 12.61 -15.26
C ASP A 301 -18.60 12.90 -16.14
N ASP A 302 -19.80 12.47 -15.73
CA ASP A 302 -21.06 12.69 -16.45
C ASP A 302 -21.63 14.11 -16.29
N GLN A 303 -20.93 15.00 -15.59
CA GLN A 303 -21.35 16.38 -15.38
C GLN A 303 -21.02 17.30 -16.56
N LEU A 304 -21.72 18.45 -16.62
CA LEU A 304 -21.38 19.54 -17.54
C LEU A 304 -20.21 20.34 -16.98
N TRP A 305 -19.09 20.33 -17.69
CA TRP A 305 -17.86 20.98 -17.26
C TRP A 305 -17.63 22.30 -18.01
N TYR A 306 -17.23 23.32 -17.26
CA TYR A 306 -16.97 24.67 -17.75
C TYR A 306 -15.53 25.08 -17.47
N GLU A 307 -14.97 25.90 -18.35
CA GLU A 307 -13.71 26.58 -18.09
C GLU A 307 -13.91 27.68 -17.03
N ARG A 308 -12.83 28.12 -16.39
CA ARG A 308 -12.89 29.01 -15.22
C ARG A 308 -13.75 30.27 -15.43
N GLU A 309 -13.53 31.00 -16.51
CA GLU A 309 -14.20 32.29 -16.74
C GLU A 309 -15.67 32.12 -17.11
N GLU A 310 -16.02 31.04 -17.80
CA GLU A 310 -17.41 30.67 -18.08
C GLU A 310 -18.14 30.31 -16.77
N TYR A 311 -17.49 29.49 -15.93
CA TYR A 311 -18.04 29.08 -14.64
C TYR A 311 -18.26 30.26 -13.69
N LYS A 312 -17.30 31.20 -13.60
CA LYS A 312 -17.46 32.43 -12.82
C LYS A 312 -18.66 33.26 -13.28
N THR A 313 -18.87 33.35 -14.59
CA THR A 313 -20.00 34.10 -15.15
C THR A 313 -21.34 33.45 -14.78
N LEU A 314 -21.38 32.11 -14.77
CA LEU A 314 -22.58 31.33 -14.43
C LEU A 314 -22.93 31.39 -12.94
N ILE A 315 -21.96 31.14 -12.07
CA ILE A 315 -22.17 31.01 -10.61
C ILE A 315 -22.05 32.36 -9.89
N LYS A 316 -21.45 33.37 -10.53
CA LYS A 316 -21.17 34.69 -9.92
C LYS A 316 -20.28 34.59 -8.67
N GLU A 317 -19.37 33.62 -8.63
CA GLU A 317 -18.38 33.44 -7.57
C GLU A 317 -16.96 33.70 -8.10
N ASP A 318 -16.23 34.64 -7.47
CA ASP A 318 -14.86 34.97 -7.86
C ASP A 318 -13.79 34.11 -7.15
N ASN A 319 -14.13 33.54 -5.99
CA ASN A 319 -13.21 32.85 -5.07
C ASN A 319 -13.08 31.34 -5.35
N LEU A 320 -12.98 30.98 -6.63
CA LEU A 320 -12.78 29.59 -7.04
C LEU A 320 -11.41 29.06 -6.62
N VAL A 321 -11.39 27.83 -6.09
CA VAL A 321 -10.15 27.10 -5.82
C VAL A 321 -9.39 26.90 -7.12
N THR A 322 -8.06 27.08 -7.08
CA THR A 322 -7.18 26.95 -8.24
C THR A 322 -6.28 25.72 -8.14
N SER A 323 -5.70 25.31 -9.27
CA SER A 323 -4.73 24.22 -9.32
C SER A 323 -3.45 24.57 -8.57
N GLU A 324 -2.89 23.58 -7.88
CA GLU A 324 -1.62 23.70 -7.17
C GLU A 324 -0.42 23.52 -8.11
N CYS A 325 0.70 24.17 -7.82
CA CYS A 325 1.92 24.05 -8.63
C CYS A 325 2.87 22.96 -8.08
N PHE A 326 3.08 21.92 -8.90
CA PHE A 326 3.95 20.78 -8.59
C PHE A 326 5.19 20.68 -9.50
N LEU A 327 5.53 21.78 -10.19
CA LEU A 327 6.75 21.83 -10.99
C LEU A 327 8.01 21.69 -10.10
N PRO A 328 9.08 21.07 -10.62
CA PRO A 328 9.24 20.63 -12.02
C PRO A 328 8.65 19.23 -12.33
N TYR A 329 8.20 18.47 -11.33
CA TYR A 329 7.93 17.04 -11.48
C TYR A 329 6.58 16.72 -12.12
N LEU A 330 5.55 17.49 -11.76
CA LEU A 330 4.18 17.28 -12.20
C LEU A 330 3.64 18.58 -12.80
N LYS A 331 3.33 18.52 -14.10
CA LYS A 331 2.85 19.66 -14.87
C LYS A 331 1.33 19.68 -14.87
N HIS A 332 0.75 20.82 -14.49
CA HIS A 332 -0.67 21.08 -14.66
C HIS A 332 -1.03 21.19 -16.15
N VAL A 333 -2.14 20.55 -16.56
CA VAL A 333 -2.62 20.52 -17.95
C VAL A 333 -3.85 21.41 -18.11
N LYS A 334 -4.87 21.22 -17.27
CA LYS A 334 -6.10 22.02 -17.29
C LYS A 334 -6.88 21.88 -15.99
N THR A 335 -7.72 22.86 -15.69
CA THR A 335 -8.71 22.82 -14.60
C THR A 335 -10.05 23.28 -15.12
N ILE A 336 -11.07 22.47 -14.86
CA ILE A 336 -12.47 22.73 -15.24
C ILE A 336 -13.37 22.57 -14.02
N TYR A 337 -14.54 23.20 -14.06
CA TYR A 337 -15.46 23.31 -12.93
C TYR A 337 -16.86 22.84 -13.31
N SER A 338 -17.62 22.39 -12.32
CA SER A 338 -19.01 21.96 -12.47
C SER A 338 -19.78 22.14 -11.16
N GLY A 339 -21.10 22.07 -11.23
CA GLY A 339 -22.01 22.15 -10.09
C GLY A 339 -22.51 23.58 -9.82
N ILE A 340 -23.64 23.71 -9.13
CA ILE A 340 -24.25 25.01 -8.78
C ILE A 340 -24.13 25.21 -7.26
N ASP A 341 -24.81 24.37 -6.47
CA ASP A 341 -24.78 24.47 -5.00
C ASP A 341 -23.50 23.88 -4.40
N VAL A 342 -22.91 22.90 -5.09
CA VAL A 342 -21.66 22.26 -4.71
C VAL A 342 -20.71 22.40 -5.89
N THR A 343 -19.64 23.16 -5.70
CA THR A 343 -18.61 23.33 -6.73
C THR A 343 -17.71 22.11 -6.76
N VAL A 344 -17.56 21.51 -7.95
CA VAL A 344 -16.60 20.44 -8.22
C VAL A 344 -15.52 20.98 -9.13
N MET A 345 -14.28 21.00 -8.64
CA MET A 345 -13.10 21.32 -9.44
C MET A 345 -12.43 20.03 -9.92
N LYS A 346 -12.17 19.92 -11.23
CA LYS A 346 -11.39 18.83 -11.84
C LYS A 346 -10.10 19.38 -12.43
N SER A 347 -8.98 19.05 -11.79
CA SER A 347 -7.64 19.41 -12.25
C SER A 347 -6.90 18.20 -12.82
N THR A 348 -6.39 18.32 -14.05
CA THR A 348 -5.58 17.28 -14.69
C THR A 348 -4.10 17.65 -14.63
N TYR A 349 -3.28 16.71 -14.17
CA TYR A 349 -1.84 16.85 -14.10
C TYR A 349 -1.14 15.70 -14.82
N ARG A 350 0.06 15.95 -15.32
CA ARG A 350 0.90 14.94 -16.00
C ARG A 350 2.28 14.87 -15.36
N ALA A 351 2.74 13.66 -15.06
CA ALA A 351 4.10 13.42 -14.58
C ALA A 351 5.08 13.66 -15.72
N VAL A 352 6.00 14.61 -15.55
CA VAL A 352 6.94 15.04 -16.60
C VAL A 352 8.40 14.78 -16.24
N GLN A 353 8.74 14.72 -14.95
CA GLN A 353 10.10 14.49 -14.50
C GLN A 353 10.12 13.62 -13.23
N PRO A 354 11.11 12.72 -13.07
CA PRO A 354 11.27 11.95 -11.84
C PRO A 354 11.57 12.85 -10.64
N GLY A 355 11.07 12.46 -9.47
CA GLY A 355 11.27 13.19 -8.22
C GLY A 355 10.16 12.99 -7.20
N LYS A 356 10.31 13.60 -6.03
CA LYS A 356 9.34 13.52 -4.93
C LYS A 356 8.53 14.82 -4.87
N LEU A 357 7.20 14.71 -4.82
CA LEU A 357 6.33 15.90 -4.68
C LEU A 357 6.37 16.53 -3.28
N GLY A 358 6.94 15.83 -2.29
CA GLY A 358 7.22 16.35 -0.97
C GLY A 358 5.97 16.62 -0.14
N ARG A 359 6.03 17.66 0.72
CA ARG A 359 4.93 18.03 1.63
C ARG A 359 3.70 18.59 0.92
N ARG A 360 3.85 19.14 -0.30
CA ARG A 360 2.72 19.73 -1.04
C ARG A 360 1.68 18.68 -1.42
N SER A 361 2.11 17.51 -1.92
CA SER A 361 1.17 16.44 -2.26
C SER A 361 0.48 15.89 -1.01
N TYR A 362 1.18 15.86 0.12
CA TYR A 362 0.61 15.42 1.39
C TYR A 362 -0.45 16.40 1.91
N ALA A 363 -0.16 17.70 1.89
CA ALA A 363 -1.14 18.72 2.30
C ALA A 363 -2.40 18.72 1.42
N LEU A 364 -2.23 18.54 0.11
CA LEU A 364 -3.35 18.55 -0.82
C LEU A 364 -4.12 17.23 -0.84
N TRP A 365 -3.43 16.09 -1.00
CA TRP A 365 -4.03 14.76 -1.26
C TRP A 365 -3.92 13.77 -0.09
N GLY A 366 -3.34 14.17 1.04
CA GLY A 366 -3.12 13.31 2.21
C GLY A 366 -2.01 12.26 2.01
N ASN A 367 -1.31 12.24 0.88
CA ASN A 367 -0.36 11.19 0.52
C ASN A 367 0.93 11.74 -0.11
N HIS A 368 2.03 11.00 0.08
CA HIS A 368 3.29 11.29 -0.59
C HIS A 368 3.32 10.63 -1.97
N PHE A 369 3.73 11.40 -2.98
CA PHE A 369 3.87 10.91 -4.34
C PHE A 369 5.34 10.95 -4.78
N ILE A 370 5.77 9.86 -5.38
CA ILE A 370 7.10 9.68 -5.95
C ILE A 370 6.92 9.36 -7.42
N ILE A 371 7.59 10.12 -8.29
CA ILE A 371 7.58 9.91 -9.74
C ILE A 371 8.92 9.26 -10.10
N GLU A 372 8.84 8.06 -10.66
CA GLU A 372 9.98 7.32 -11.21
C GLU A 372 10.11 7.55 -12.71
N SER A 373 11.24 7.13 -13.29
CA SER A 373 11.43 7.19 -14.74
C SER A 373 10.43 6.28 -15.46
N LYS A 374 10.11 6.61 -16.71
CA LYS A 374 9.17 5.82 -17.53
C LYS A 374 9.49 4.32 -17.63
N PRO A 375 10.76 3.87 -17.78
CA PRO A 375 11.05 2.43 -17.90
C PRO A 375 11.06 1.70 -16.56
N ASP A 376 11.12 2.42 -15.44
CA ASP A 376 11.36 1.84 -14.12
C ASP A 376 10.07 1.20 -13.59
N PRO A 377 10.19 0.02 -12.94
CA PRO A 377 9.04 -0.62 -12.30
C PRO A 377 8.64 0.17 -11.06
N VAL A 378 7.34 0.26 -10.80
CA VAL A 378 6.80 0.92 -9.60
C VAL A 378 6.05 -0.07 -8.72
N PHE A 379 5.98 0.22 -7.42
CA PHE A 379 5.17 -0.53 -6.48
C PHE A 379 3.73 0.02 -6.46
N THR A 380 2.75 -0.86 -6.69
CA THR A 380 1.33 -0.51 -6.59
C THR A 380 0.68 -1.34 -5.49
N PHE A 381 0.22 -0.67 -4.44
CA PHE A 381 -0.59 -1.30 -3.40
C PHE A 381 -1.98 -1.60 -3.94
N LEU A 382 -2.36 -2.88 -3.92
CA LEU A 382 -3.70 -3.28 -4.30
C LEU A 382 -4.67 -2.94 -3.18
N LYS A 383 -5.78 -2.35 -3.57
CA LYS A 383 -6.87 -1.99 -2.67
C LYS A 383 -7.86 -3.13 -2.54
N ARG A 384 -8.30 -3.41 -1.32
CA ARG A 384 -9.40 -4.35 -1.08
C ARG A 384 -10.70 -3.80 -1.63
N GLU A 385 -11.42 -4.66 -2.36
CA GLU A 385 -12.73 -4.34 -2.91
C GLU A 385 -13.70 -3.92 -1.80
N GLY A 386 -14.40 -2.80 -1.99
CA GLY A 386 -15.35 -2.24 -1.03
C GLY A 386 -14.78 -1.25 -0.01
N LEU A 387 -13.46 -1.11 0.11
CA LEU A 387 -12.87 -0.09 0.98
C LEU A 387 -12.62 1.21 0.20
N GLN A 388 -12.96 2.37 0.78
CA GLN A 388 -12.59 3.68 0.23
C GLN A 388 -11.18 4.11 0.67
N HIS A 389 -10.84 3.90 1.94
CA HIS A 389 -9.52 4.17 2.50
C HIS A 389 -8.92 2.86 3.02
N ASP A 390 -8.06 2.22 2.22
CA ASP A 390 -7.43 0.97 2.63
C ASP A 390 -6.10 1.22 3.37
N TYR A 391 -5.16 1.91 2.71
CA TYR A 391 -3.94 2.41 3.33
C TYR A 391 -3.84 3.91 3.07
N ILE A 392 -3.63 4.67 4.14
CA ILE A 392 -3.71 6.14 4.10
C ILE A 392 -2.31 6.77 4.11
N TYR A 393 -1.29 6.03 4.58
CA TYR A 393 0.08 6.53 4.69
C TYR A 393 1.06 5.59 4.00
N HIS A 394 1.01 5.58 2.67
CA HIS A 394 2.06 4.99 1.87
C HIS A 394 2.47 5.92 0.73
N ASN A 395 3.67 5.68 0.21
CA ASN A 395 4.10 6.36 -1.00
C ASN A 395 3.28 5.85 -2.18
N PHE A 396 2.70 6.76 -2.95
CA PHE A 396 2.11 6.47 -4.24
C PHE A 396 3.16 6.69 -5.33
N TYR A 397 3.36 5.66 -6.15
CA TYR A 397 4.38 5.68 -7.19
C TYR A 397 3.76 5.92 -8.56
N LEU A 398 4.29 6.93 -9.24
CA LEU A 398 3.95 7.32 -10.60
C LEU A 398 5.16 7.07 -11.49
N ARG A 399 4.93 7.06 -12.81
CA ARG A 399 5.99 7.16 -13.80
C ARG A 399 5.85 8.42 -14.62
N VAL A 400 6.95 8.89 -15.18
CA VAL A 400 6.91 9.92 -16.23
C VAL A 400 5.97 9.48 -17.35
N GLY A 401 4.95 10.31 -17.61
CA GLY A 401 3.88 10.06 -18.57
C GLY A 401 2.52 9.76 -17.94
N ASP A 402 2.47 9.27 -16.69
CA ASP A 402 1.23 9.02 -15.96
C ASP A 402 0.45 10.35 -15.76
N SER A 403 -0.88 10.23 -15.64
CA SER A 403 -1.78 11.35 -15.42
C SER A 403 -2.51 11.23 -14.09
N ILE A 404 -2.62 12.35 -13.39
CA ILE A 404 -3.46 12.47 -12.20
C ILE A 404 -4.67 13.31 -12.57
N VAL A 405 -5.87 12.82 -12.26
CA VAL A 405 -7.10 13.60 -12.34
C VAL A 405 -7.61 13.80 -10.92
N PHE A 406 -7.54 15.04 -10.45
CA PHE A 406 -7.90 15.44 -9.10
C PHE A 406 -9.25 16.13 -9.09
N TYR A 407 -10.21 15.55 -8.38
CA TYR A 407 -11.52 16.09 -8.10
C TYR A 407 -11.54 16.66 -6.68
N LEU A 408 -11.86 17.94 -6.56
CA LEU A 408 -12.10 18.61 -5.29
C LEU A 408 -13.57 19.04 -5.24
N ILE A 409 -14.30 18.50 -4.28
CA ILE A 409 -15.70 18.82 -4.03
C ILE A 409 -15.74 19.83 -2.88
N ARG A 410 -16.46 20.94 -3.09
CA ARG A 410 -16.62 22.00 -2.10
C ARG A 410 -18.07 22.47 -2.08
N GLY A 411 -18.75 22.24 -0.96
CA GLY A 411 -20.10 22.71 -0.67
C GLY A 411 -20.18 23.39 0.70
N GLY A 412 -21.18 24.27 0.85
CA GLY A 412 -21.42 25.07 2.06
C GLY A 412 -21.29 26.58 1.79
N ASN A 413 -22.15 27.36 2.43
CA ASN A 413 -22.30 28.81 2.19
C ASN A 413 -20.98 29.58 2.34
N HIS A 414 -20.78 30.54 1.44
CA HIS A 414 -19.66 31.47 1.38
C HIS A 414 -19.71 32.58 2.45
N ASP A 415 -20.47 32.39 3.53
CA ASP A 415 -20.61 33.39 4.59
C ASP A 415 -19.59 33.12 5.70
N VAL A 416 -18.40 33.70 5.55
CA VAL A 416 -17.54 34.11 6.67
C VAL A 416 -17.29 35.61 6.55
#